data_AF-A0A959H2C6-F1
#
_entry.id   AF-A0A959H2C6-F1
#
_cell.length_a   1.000
_cell.length_b   1.000
_cell.length_c   1.000
_cell.angle_alpha   90.00
_cell.angle_beta   90.00
_cell.angle_gamma   90.00
#
_symmetry.space_group_name_H-M   'P 1'
#
loop_
_entity.id
_entity.type
_entity.pdbx_description
1 polymer ?
#
loop_
_entity_poly.entity_id
_entity_poly.type
_entity_poly.pdbx_seq_one_letter_code
_entity_poly.pdbx_strand_id
1 'polypeptide(L)' 'MVPVEGGEFDMGDEHGDLWDWCRPAHQVKVSDFYLGKHPVTQELWEAVMGDNPSFFKGKQRPVERVSWEDAQI' A
#
# COMPACT_ATOMS: atom_id res chain seq x y z
N MET A 1 -5.40 -7.51 -9.30
CA MET A 1 -4.01 -7.68 -8.84
C MET A 1 -3.08 -7.64 -10.05
N VAL A 2 -1.86 -7.14 -9.89
CA VAL A 2 -0.81 -7.06 -10.92
C VAL A 2 0.39 -7.86 -10.41
N PRO A 3 0.94 -8.80 -11.20
CA PRO A 3 2.15 -9.52 -10.82
C PRO A 3 3.35 -8.57 -10.81
N VAL A 4 4.19 -8.69 -9.80
CA VAL A 4 5.46 -8.00 -9.69
C VAL A 4 6.53 -9.09 -9.58
N GLU A 5 7.40 -9.15 -10.58
CA GLU A 5 8.53 -10.07 -10.58
C GLU A 5 9.49 -9.69 -9.46
N GLY A 6 9.93 -10.71 -8.72
CA GLY A 6 10.93 -10.59 -7.68
C GLY A 6 12.29 -10.21 -8.27
N GLY A 7 13.10 -9.58 -7.43
CA GLY A 7 14.37 -9.05 -7.86
C GLY A 7 15.11 -8.35 -6.74
N GLU A 8 16.20 -7.70 -7.12
CA GLU A 8 17.02 -6.87 -6.24
C GLU A 8 16.90 -5.42 -6.69
N PHE A 9 16.67 -4.52 -5.74
CA PHE A 9 16.61 -3.08 -5.98
C PHE A 9 17.18 -2.30 -4.79
N ASP A 10 17.64 -1.08 -5.03
CA ASP A 10 18.11 -0.20 -3.97
C ASP A 10 16.92 0.54 -3.35
N MET A 11 16.69 0.30 -2.06
CA MET A 11 15.64 0.94 -1.29
C MET A 11 16.23 2.06 -0.43
N GLY A 12 15.61 3.24 -0.47
CA GLY A 12 16.01 4.40 0.31
C GLY A 12 16.55 5.52 -0.57
N ASP A 13 17.30 6.43 0.05
CA ASP A 13 17.87 7.61 -0.60
C ASP A 13 19.40 7.60 -0.52
N GLU A 14 20.04 7.71 -1.68
CA GLU A 14 21.49 7.88 -1.82
C GLU A 14 21.88 9.35 -2.01
N HIS A 15 21.00 10.14 -2.64
CA HIS A 15 21.29 11.50 -3.12
C HIS A 15 21.16 12.54 -2.01
N GLY A 16 20.45 12.17 -0.95
CA GLY A 16 20.33 12.97 0.25
C GLY A 16 19.38 14.15 0.11
N ASP A 17 18.40 14.03 -0.78
CA ASP A 17 17.32 14.99 -0.99
C ASP A 17 16.02 14.60 -0.27
N LEU A 18 15.95 13.40 0.31
CA LEU A 18 14.85 12.95 1.17
C LEU A 18 15.18 13.07 2.67
N TRP A 19 14.19 12.75 3.51
CA TRP A 19 14.28 12.73 4.97
C TRP A 19 15.41 11.80 5.47
N ASP A 20 16.03 12.15 6.60
CA ASP A 20 17.18 11.43 7.16
C ASP A 20 16.91 9.94 7.40
N TRP A 21 15.69 9.55 7.77
CA TRP A 21 15.31 8.16 8.01
C TRP A 21 15.21 7.29 6.74
N CYS A 22 15.30 7.89 5.55
CA CYS A 22 15.30 7.17 4.27
C CYS A 22 16.72 6.73 3.89
N ARG A 23 17.73 7.12 4.66
CA ARG A 23 19.14 6.85 4.39
C ARG A 23 19.70 5.79 5.36
N PRO A 24 20.72 5.04 4.92
CA PRO A 24 21.26 5.00 3.56
C PRO A 24 20.39 4.16 2.61
N ALA A 25 20.53 4.40 1.30
CA ALA A 25 20.10 3.45 0.31
C ALA A 25 20.79 2.09 0.55
N HIS A 26 20.02 1.00 0.46
CA HIS A 26 20.52 -0.34 0.68
C HIS A 26 19.81 -1.34 -0.24
N GLN A 27 20.52 -2.40 -0.61
CA GLN A 27 19.99 -3.42 -1.51
C GLN A 27 18.96 -4.30 -0.80
N VAL A 28 17.78 -4.44 -1.40
CA VAL A 28 16.69 -5.29 -0.91
C VAL A 28 16.34 -6.33 -1.95
N LYS A 29 16.19 -7.58 -1.51
CA LYS A 29 15.74 -8.70 -2.34
C LYS A 29 14.33 -9.10 -1.96
N VAL A 30 13.43 -9.12 -2.93
CA VAL A 30 12.03 -9.56 -2.75
C VAL A 30 11.72 -10.74 -3.67
N SER A 31 10.88 -11.65 -3.20
CA SER A 31 10.34 -12.74 -4.03
C SER A 31 9.19 -12.22 -4.89
N ASP A 32 8.77 -12.98 -5.90
CA ASP A 32 7.58 -12.68 -6.71
C ASP A 32 6.35 -12.47 -5.82
N PHE A 33 5.56 -11.45 -6.15
CA PHE A 33 4.32 -11.16 -5.43
C PHE A 33 3.28 -10.51 -6.35
N TYR A 34 2.06 -10.36 -5.82
CA TYR A 34 1.01 -9.62 -6.49
C TYR A 34 0.68 -8.36 -5.70
N LEU A 35 0.45 -7.25 -6.40
CA LEU A 35 0.05 -5.98 -5.79
C LEU A 35 -1.29 -5.51 -6.35
N GLY A 36 -2.09 -4.84 -5.52
CA GLY A 36 -3.29 -4.15 -5.98
C GLY A 36 -2.92 -3.05 -6.99
N LYS A 37 -3.60 -3.00 -8.14
CA LYS A 37 -3.41 -1.90 -9.12
C LYS A 37 -3.85 -0.55 -8.55
N HIS A 38 -4.84 -0.60 -7.67
CA HIS A 38 -5.46 0.54 -7.01
C HIS A 38 -5.60 0.25 -5.52
N PRO A 39 -5.68 1.29 -4.66
CA PRO A 39 -6.09 1.11 -3.28
C PRO A 39 -7.44 0.39 -3.16
N VAL A 40 -7.68 -0.28 -2.04
CA VAL A 40 -8.97 -0.90 -1.73
C VAL A 40 -10.05 0.18 -1.77
N THR A 41 -11.10 -0.05 -2.57
CA THR A 41 -12.19 0.91 -2.74
C THR A 41 -13.21 0.78 -1.62
N GLN A 42 -13.98 1.85 -1.37
CA GLN A 42 -15.06 1.84 -0.39
C GLN A 42 -16.11 0.76 -0.69
N GLU A 43 -16.45 0.54 -1.96
CA GLU A 43 -17.37 -0.52 -2.36
C GLU A 43 -16.82 -1.92 -2.09
N LEU A 44 -15.52 -2.14 -2.32
CA LEU A 44 -14.88 -3.43 -2.01
C LEU A 44 -14.81 -3.67 -0.49
N TRP A 45 -14.45 -2.64 0.27
CA TRP A 45 -14.43 -2.70 1.73
C TRP A 45 -15.80 -3.05 2.29
N GLU A 46 -16.84 -2.31 1.89
CA GLU A 46 -18.22 -2.52 2.37
C GLU A 46 -18.76 -3.91 1.98
N ALA A 47 -18.37 -4.44 0.82
CA ALA A 47 -18.76 -5.79 0.40
C ALA A 47 -18.14 -6.89 1.28
N VAL A 48 -16.96 -6.67 1.88
CA VAL A 48 -16.27 -7.66 2.72
C VAL A 48 -16.55 -7.44 4.20
N MET A 49 -16.49 -6.19 4.65
CA MET A 49 -16.57 -5.81 6.08
C MET A 49 -18.00 -5.46 6.52
N GLY A 50 -18.89 -5.11 5.58
CA GLY A 50 -20.30 -4.78 5.86
C GLY A 50 -20.57 -3.34 6.32
N ASP A 51 -19.54 -2.50 6.37
CA ASP A 51 -19.63 -1.09 6.75
C ASP A 51 -18.75 -0.18 5.88
N ASN A 52 -18.76 1.12 6.14
CA ASN A 52 -17.95 2.09 5.41
C ASN A 52 -17.47 3.22 6.33
N PRO A 53 -16.24 3.14 6.87
CA PRO A 53 -15.71 4.11 7.84
C PRO A 53 -15.23 5.43 7.19
N SER A 54 -15.15 5.49 5.86
CA SER A 54 -14.61 6.64 5.15
C SER A 54 -15.31 7.95 5.48
N PHE A 55 -14.55 9.00 5.72
CA PHE A 55 -15.05 10.37 5.69
C PHE A 55 -15.38 10.83 4.26
N PHE A 56 -14.51 10.57 3.28
CA PHE A 56 -14.68 11.06 1.90
C PHE A 56 -15.51 10.09 1.04
N LYS A 57 -16.83 10.18 1.10
CA LYS A 57 -17.72 9.20 0.45
C LYS A 57 -17.59 9.12 -1.08
N GLY A 58 -17.60 7.91 -1.60
CA GLY A 58 -17.73 7.57 -3.02
C GLY A 58 -17.30 6.12 -3.30
N LYS A 59 -18.14 5.34 -3.97
CA LYS A 59 -17.93 3.89 -4.18
C LYS A 59 -16.55 3.50 -4.69
N GLN A 60 -16.07 4.22 -5.72
CA GLN A 60 -14.77 3.97 -6.36
C GLN A 60 -13.61 4.76 -5.74
N ARG A 61 -13.82 5.43 -4.61
CA ARG A 61 -12.75 6.10 -3.88
C ARG A 61 -12.04 5.09 -2.96
N PRO A 62 -10.77 5.34 -2.61
CA PRO A 62 -10.09 4.56 -1.58
C PRO A 62 -10.88 4.59 -0.26
N VAL A 63 -10.88 3.46 0.45
CA VAL A 63 -11.28 3.45 1.85
C VAL A 63 -10.23 4.19 2.68
N GLU A 64 -10.68 4.91 3.71
CA GLU A 64 -9.82 5.63 4.66
C GLU A 64 -10.49 5.71 6.02
N ARG A 65 -9.74 6.17 7.04
CA ARG A 65 -10.08 6.05 8.48
C ARG A 65 -10.18 4.61 8.98
N VAL A 66 -9.39 3.73 8.40
CA VAL A 66 -9.15 2.38 8.88
C VAL A 66 -7.80 2.34 9.59
N SER A 67 -7.71 1.56 10.65
CA SER A 67 -6.45 1.31 11.37
C SER A 67 -5.60 0.24 10.67
N TRP A 68 -4.38 0.02 11.18
CA TRP A 68 -3.53 -1.07 10.69
C TRP A 68 -4.10 -2.44 11.06
N GLU A 69 -4.79 -2.54 12.20
CA GLU A 69 -5.49 -3.72 12.66
C GLU A 69 -6.67 -4.06 11.75
N ASP A 70 -7.46 -3.07 11.33
CA ASP A 70 -8.59 -3.28 10.41
C ASP A 70 -8.12 -3.79 9.04
N ALA A 71 -6.93 -3.37 8.59
CA ALA A 71 -6.38 -3.69 7.27
C ALA A 71 -5.69 -5.07 7.17
N GLN A 72 -5.60 -5.83 8.27
CA GLN A 72 -5.00 -7.16 8.30
C GLN A 72 -5.98 -8.31 8.10
N ILE A 73 -7.28 -8.02 8.14
CA ILE A 73 -8.37 -9.00 8.00
C ILE A 73 -8.60 -9.34 6.53
#